data_AF-S9R1K3-F1
#
_entry.id   AF-S9R1K3-F1
#
_cell.length_a   1.000
_cell.length_b   1.000
_cell.length_c   1.000
_cell.angle_alpha   90.00
_cell.angle_beta   90.00
_cell.angle_gamma   90.00
#
_symmetry.space_group_name_H-M   'P 1'
#
loop_
_entity.id
_entity.type
_entity.pdbx_description
1 polymer ?
#
loop_
_entity_poly.entity_id
_entity_poly.type
_entity_poly.pdbx_seq_one_letter_code
_entity_poly.pdbx_strand_id
1 'polypeptide(L)'
;MNARLFPLLLCLWPAAAAAQGFAGLGTAAQGFALPDPGWTPVFPADHGAHEMFRIEWWYLTATLEAADGTPYGIQWTLFRTALAPGGAPEDQLWMGHAAITTPDAHHVAERLARGGTGQAGVTADPFAAWIDEWRLEGVLEGESLLFAQGPDWSFDMRLRAEGPVVLQGEAGYSVKSPQGQASQYYSMPFLAIEGVLTLPAGDVAVTGQAWLDREWSSQPLAAEQTGWDWFSLSFETGEKLMGFRLNARDGTAFTSATWIAPDGTPAPYSDGAFTAEPLATARVAGREVPVRWRVTLPERGLDATVAALNPQAWMDVSIPYWEGPVTVRGSHQGRGYLEMTGY
;
A
#
# COMPACT_ATOMS: atom_id res chain seq x y z
N MET A 1 -8.56 65.79 35.79
CA MET A 1 -8.75 65.38 34.39
C MET A 1 -8.26 63.96 34.26
N ASN A 2 -9.19 62.99 34.38
CA ASN A 2 -8.90 61.56 34.33
C ASN A 2 -9.23 61.05 32.93
N ALA A 3 -8.22 60.69 32.15
CA ALA A 3 -8.41 60.00 30.88
C ALA A 3 -7.94 58.55 31.04
N ARG A 4 -8.91 57.63 30.97
CA ARG A 4 -8.75 56.18 31.11
C ARG A 4 -8.16 55.60 29.82
N LEU A 5 -7.10 54.80 29.94
CA LEU A 5 -6.58 53.95 28.87
C LEU A 5 -7.45 52.68 28.78
N PHE A 6 -8.10 52.48 27.64
CA PHE A 6 -8.74 51.22 27.24
C PHE A 6 -7.74 50.41 26.40
N PRO A 7 -7.41 49.15 26.75
CA PRO A 7 -6.66 48.29 25.86
C PRO A 7 -7.61 47.68 24.81
N LEU A 8 -7.26 47.86 23.54
CA LEU A 8 -7.90 47.25 22.39
C LEU A 8 -7.55 45.76 22.38
N LEU A 9 -8.50 44.90 22.75
CA LEU A 9 -8.42 43.45 22.56
C LEU A 9 -8.55 43.15 21.05
N LEU A 10 -7.42 42.86 20.39
CA LEU A 10 -7.39 42.22 19.08
C LEU A 10 -7.83 40.77 19.25
N CYS A 11 -9.10 40.50 18.95
CA CYS A 11 -9.61 39.15 18.75
C CYS A 11 -8.91 38.52 17.54
N LEU A 12 -7.88 37.71 17.80
CA LEU A 12 -7.37 36.76 16.83
C LEU A 12 -8.42 35.66 16.65
N TRP A 13 -9.21 35.77 15.58
CA TRP A 13 -10.00 34.64 15.10
C TRP A 13 -9.05 33.46 14.80
N PRO A 14 -9.35 32.24 15.24
CA PRO A 14 -8.61 31.09 14.79
C PRO A 14 -8.89 30.95 13.29
N ALA A 15 -7.86 31.17 12.47
CA ALA A 15 -7.88 30.74 11.09
C ALA A 15 -8.25 29.26 11.09
N ALA A 16 -9.37 28.91 10.45
CA ALA A 16 -9.76 27.53 10.25
C ALA A 16 -8.56 26.79 9.66
N ALA A 17 -8.01 25.85 10.42
CA ALA A 17 -7.00 24.93 9.93
C ALA A 17 -7.62 24.23 8.71
N ALA A 18 -7.13 24.55 7.52
CA ALA A 18 -7.48 23.82 6.32
C ALA A 18 -7.10 22.36 6.55
N ALA A 19 -8.04 21.45 6.30
CA ALA A 19 -7.83 20.02 6.46
C ALA A 19 -6.61 19.59 5.62
N GLN A 20 -5.48 19.34 6.28
CA GLN A 20 -4.36 18.64 5.68
C GLN A 20 -4.80 17.19 5.51
N GLY A 21 -5.16 16.81 4.28
CA GLY A 21 -5.31 15.40 3.92
C GLY A 21 -4.00 14.65 4.17
N PHE A 22 -4.11 13.32 4.29
CA PHE A 22 -2.98 12.40 4.47
C PHE A 22 -1.81 12.80 3.55
N ALA A 23 -0.59 12.95 4.09
CA ALA A 23 0.63 13.29 3.35
C ALA A 23 0.59 14.54 2.43
N GLY A 24 -0.30 15.52 2.66
CA GLY A 24 -0.39 16.71 1.79
C GLY A 24 -0.95 16.40 0.40
N LEU A 25 -1.62 15.27 0.26
CA LEU A 25 -2.26 14.82 -0.97
C LEU A 25 -3.24 15.90 -1.48
N GLY A 26 -4.04 16.55 -0.64
CA GLY A 26 -5.16 17.43 -1.02
C GLY A 26 -4.90 18.75 -1.80
N THR A 27 -3.72 19.00 -2.39
CA THR A 27 -3.47 20.21 -3.22
C THR A 27 -3.64 19.97 -4.72
N ALA A 28 -4.05 21.00 -5.47
CA ALA A 28 -4.35 20.91 -6.90
C ALA A 28 -3.14 20.44 -7.74
N ALA A 29 -3.39 19.52 -8.69
CA ALA A 29 -2.39 18.86 -9.54
C ALA A 29 -1.77 19.76 -10.64
N GLN A 30 -1.75 21.08 -10.45
CA GLN A 30 -1.37 22.02 -11.50
C GLN A 30 0.10 21.82 -11.91
N GLY A 31 0.33 21.43 -13.16
CA GLY A 31 1.66 21.18 -13.73
C GLY A 31 2.15 19.73 -13.64
N PHE A 32 1.49 18.87 -12.87
CA PHE A 32 1.78 17.43 -12.86
C PHE A 32 1.04 16.70 -13.97
N ALA A 33 1.58 15.57 -14.43
CA ALA A 33 0.85 14.64 -15.29
C ALA A 33 -0.36 14.06 -14.55
N LEU A 34 -1.45 13.80 -15.28
CA LEU A 34 -2.64 13.15 -14.74
C LEU A 34 -2.74 11.72 -15.28
N PRO A 35 -3.39 10.80 -14.54
CA PRO A 35 -3.71 9.48 -15.06
C PRO A 35 -4.48 9.60 -16.37
N ASP A 36 -4.11 8.76 -17.35
CA ASP A 36 -4.63 8.79 -18.71
C ASP A 36 -5.34 7.46 -19.01
N PRO A 37 -6.67 7.45 -19.26
CA PRO A 37 -7.38 6.22 -19.61
C PRO A 37 -6.93 5.62 -20.96
N GLY A 38 -6.19 6.37 -21.78
CA GLY A 38 -5.58 5.88 -23.02
C GLY A 38 -4.15 5.37 -22.87
N TRP A 39 -3.59 5.35 -21.66
CA TRP A 39 -2.24 4.83 -21.41
C TRP A 39 -2.13 3.35 -21.80
N THR A 40 -1.02 3.01 -22.44
CA THR A 40 -0.68 1.63 -22.78
C THR A 40 0.62 1.27 -22.07
N PRO A 41 0.65 0.21 -21.25
CA PRO A 41 1.84 -0.17 -20.51
C PRO A 41 2.96 -0.67 -21.43
N VAL A 42 4.19 -0.30 -21.09
CA VAL A 42 5.43 -0.65 -21.77
C VAL A 42 6.44 -1.15 -20.74
N PHE A 43 6.63 -2.47 -20.70
CA PHE A 43 7.62 -3.10 -19.82
C PHE A 43 8.94 -3.36 -20.56
N PRO A 44 10.10 -3.18 -19.90
CA PRO A 44 10.28 -2.91 -18.46
C PRO A 44 10.20 -1.41 -18.07
N ALA A 45 9.98 -0.48 -19.01
CA ALA A 45 10.03 0.96 -18.72
C ALA A 45 9.08 1.40 -17.59
N ASP A 46 7.84 0.91 -17.59
CA ASP A 46 6.82 1.22 -16.56
C ASP A 46 7.03 0.47 -15.22
N HIS A 47 8.10 -0.32 -15.08
CA HIS A 47 8.61 -0.71 -13.76
C HIS A 47 9.33 0.45 -13.08
N GLY A 48 9.93 1.34 -13.87
CA GLY A 48 10.64 2.53 -13.40
C GLY A 48 9.76 3.59 -12.76
N ALA A 49 10.39 4.72 -12.44
CA ALA A 49 9.72 5.87 -11.85
C ALA A 49 9.06 6.77 -12.91
N HIS A 50 7.87 7.25 -12.61
CA HIS A 50 7.10 8.18 -13.44
C HIS A 50 7.19 9.60 -12.87
N GLU A 51 8.34 10.25 -13.02
CA GLU A 51 8.71 11.51 -12.31
C GLU A 51 7.81 12.72 -12.63
N MET A 52 7.03 12.65 -13.71
CA MET A 52 6.04 13.68 -14.06
C MET A 52 4.78 13.61 -13.21
N PHE A 53 4.57 12.50 -12.50
CA PHE A 53 3.47 12.32 -11.56
C PHE A 53 3.89 12.69 -10.14
N ARG A 54 2.92 13.18 -9.37
CA ARG A 54 3.20 13.66 -8.02
C ARG A 54 3.52 12.52 -7.05
N ILE A 55 2.77 11.43 -7.10
CA ILE A 55 2.88 10.31 -6.14
C ILE A 55 3.08 8.99 -6.85
N GLU A 56 3.87 8.11 -6.23
CA GLU A 56 4.17 6.79 -6.78
C GLU A 56 4.59 5.79 -5.69
N TRP A 57 4.20 4.53 -5.84
CA TRP A 57 4.37 3.47 -4.83
C TRP A 57 4.89 2.17 -5.44
N TRP A 58 5.99 1.63 -4.92
CA TRP A 58 6.39 0.23 -5.10
C TRP A 58 6.07 -0.50 -3.80
N TYR A 59 5.04 -1.33 -3.82
CA TYR A 59 4.47 -1.89 -2.60
C TYR A 59 4.43 -3.41 -2.68
N LEU A 60 5.27 -4.08 -1.89
CA LEU A 60 5.39 -5.52 -1.85
C LEU A 60 4.88 -6.04 -0.51
N THR A 61 3.95 -6.99 -0.57
CA THR A 61 3.49 -7.74 0.61
C THR A 61 3.73 -9.22 0.40
N ALA A 62 4.00 -9.96 1.46
CA ALA A 62 4.18 -11.40 1.36
C ALA A 62 3.69 -12.15 2.58
N THR A 63 2.97 -13.24 2.33
CA THR A 63 2.60 -14.22 3.35
C THR A 63 3.57 -15.39 3.28
N LEU A 64 4.13 -15.77 4.42
CA LEU A 64 5.25 -16.67 4.55
C LEU A 64 4.94 -17.77 5.57
N GLU A 65 5.63 -18.89 5.45
CA GLU A 65 5.52 -20.02 6.36
C GLU A 65 6.91 -20.63 6.58
N ALA A 66 7.23 -20.93 7.84
CA ALA A 66 8.42 -21.71 8.20
C ALA A 66 8.16 -23.22 8.04
N ALA A 67 9.22 -24.02 8.11
CA ALA A 67 9.13 -25.48 7.94
C ALA A 67 8.24 -26.19 8.98
N ASP A 68 8.00 -25.57 10.14
CA ASP A 68 7.11 -26.09 11.19
C ASP A 68 5.64 -25.65 11.02
N GLY A 69 5.33 -24.89 9.97
CA GLY A 69 4.00 -24.36 9.70
C GLY A 69 3.71 -23.00 10.36
N THR A 70 4.69 -22.39 11.04
CA THR A 70 4.50 -21.09 11.67
C THR A 70 4.32 -20.00 10.59
N PRO A 71 3.22 -19.22 10.62
CA PRO A 71 2.97 -18.18 9.64
C PRO A 71 3.71 -16.88 9.99
N TYR A 72 4.19 -16.21 8.95
CA TYR A 72 4.81 -14.89 9.01
C TYR A 72 4.26 -14.01 7.89
N GLY A 73 4.52 -12.72 7.98
CA GLY A 73 4.37 -11.83 6.84
C GLY A 73 5.48 -10.80 6.78
N ILE A 74 5.79 -10.32 5.59
CA ILE A 74 6.61 -9.13 5.40
C ILE A 74 5.90 -8.12 4.50
N GLN A 75 6.23 -6.86 4.70
CA GLN A 75 5.95 -5.82 3.70
C GLN A 75 7.19 -4.98 3.46
N TRP A 76 7.28 -4.46 2.24
CA TRP A 76 8.26 -3.48 1.82
C TRP A 76 7.59 -2.46 0.91
N THR A 77 7.65 -1.20 1.30
CA THR A 77 7.06 -0.09 0.57
C THR A 77 8.13 0.96 0.28
N LEU A 78 8.26 1.35 -0.98
CA LEU A 78 8.97 2.55 -1.40
C LEU A 78 7.96 3.55 -1.98
N PHE A 79 7.82 4.69 -1.32
CA PHE A 79 6.93 5.77 -1.72
C PHE A 79 7.75 6.97 -2.20
N ARG A 80 7.32 7.55 -3.32
CA ARG A 80 7.83 8.82 -3.84
C ARG A 80 6.72 9.87 -3.81
N THR A 81 7.06 11.08 -3.39
CA THR A 81 6.23 12.26 -3.59
C THR A 81 7.04 13.43 -4.10
N ALA A 82 6.50 14.18 -5.06
CA ALA A 82 7.13 15.35 -5.65
C ALA A 82 6.62 16.64 -4.99
N LEU A 83 7.55 17.54 -4.65
CA LEU A 83 7.28 18.88 -4.11
C LEU A 83 6.88 19.88 -5.21
N ALA A 84 7.36 19.68 -6.43
CA ALA A 84 7.09 20.50 -7.59
C ALA A 84 6.99 19.66 -8.88
N PRO A 85 6.25 20.12 -9.90
CA PRO A 85 6.19 19.44 -11.18
C PRO A 85 7.50 19.59 -11.97
N GLY A 86 7.70 18.72 -12.97
CA GLY A 86 8.84 18.79 -13.90
C GLY A 86 9.91 17.71 -13.71
N GLY A 87 9.74 16.84 -12.71
CA GLY A 87 10.57 15.64 -12.54
C GLY A 87 12.00 15.90 -12.04
N ALA A 88 12.31 17.12 -11.55
CA ALA A 88 13.63 17.40 -11.02
C ALA A 88 13.94 16.49 -9.79
N PRO A 89 15.10 15.82 -9.74
CA PRO A 89 15.44 14.91 -8.64
C PRO A 89 15.39 15.56 -7.25
N GLU A 90 15.82 16.82 -7.12
CA GLU A 90 15.84 17.58 -5.86
C GLU A 90 14.46 17.88 -5.27
N ASP A 91 13.43 17.83 -6.12
CA ASP A 91 12.02 18.02 -5.76
C ASP A 91 11.35 16.70 -5.33
N GLN A 92 12.05 15.57 -5.44
CA GLN A 92 11.51 14.27 -5.01
C GLN A 92 11.84 14.01 -3.54
N LEU A 93 10.84 13.53 -2.81
CA LEU A 93 10.96 12.97 -1.48
C LEU A 93 10.69 11.47 -1.55
N TRP A 94 11.47 10.70 -0.82
CA TRP A 94 11.35 9.25 -0.73
C TRP A 94 11.11 8.82 0.70
N MET A 95 10.22 7.84 0.87
CA MET A 95 9.92 7.21 2.14
C MET A 95 9.89 5.71 1.95
N GLY A 96 10.65 4.99 2.78
CA GLY A 96 10.70 3.54 2.80
C GLY A 96 10.09 3.02 4.09
N HIS A 97 9.16 2.08 4.00
CA HIS A 97 8.64 1.33 5.14
C HIS A 97 8.88 -0.15 4.93
N ALA A 98 9.29 -0.85 5.99
CA ALA A 98 9.42 -2.30 5.96
C ALA A 98 9.01 -2.88 7.30
N ALA A 99 8.41 -4.08 7.27
CA ALA A 99 8.01 -4.76 8.48
C ALA A 99 8.09 -6.29 8.38
N ILE A 100 8.29 -6.94 9.52
CA ILE A 100 8.05 -8.38 9.71
C ILE A 100 6.93 -8.55 10.74
N THR A 101 5.87 -9.25 10.35
CA THR A 101 4.81 -9.71 11.25
C THR A 101 5.03 -11.17 11.60
N THR A 102 5.16 -11.43 12.90
CA THR A 102 5.10 -12.77 13.50
C THR A 102 3.74 -12.92 14.20
N PRO A 103 3.37 -14.13 14.67
CA PRO A 103 2.15 -14.31 15.46
C PRO A 103 2.07 -13.41 16.70
N ASP A 104 3.21 -13.10 17.32
CA ASP A 104 3.28 -12.45 18.63
C ASP A 104 3.90 -11.04 18.61
N ALA A 105 4.58 -10.66 17.54
CA ALA A 105 5.29 -9.40 17.40
C ALA A 105 5.19 -8.82 15.98
N HIS A 106 5.29 -7.50 15.89
CA HIS A 106 5.34 -6.76 14.63
C HIS A 106 6.52 -5.80 14.68
N HIS A 107 7.50 -6.03 13.81
CA HIS A 107 8.75 -5.30 13.73
C HIS A 107 8.67 -4.31 12.58
N VAL A 108 9.02 -3.03 12.81
CA VAL A 108 8.83 -1.95 11.83
C VAL A 108 10.07 -1.07 11.76
N ALA A 109 10.35 -0.54 10.58
CA ALA A 109 11.36 0.48 10.36
C ALA A 109 10.90 1.47 9.27
N GLU A 110 11.45 2.68 9.34
CA GLU A 110 11.26 3.73 8.35
C GLU A 110 12.62 4.24 7.85
N ARG A 111 12.66 4.65 6.58
CA ARG A 111 13.72 5.44 5.96
C ARG A 111 13.12 6.64 5.27
N LEU A 112 13.82 7.77 5.29
CA LEU A 112 13.45 9.00 4.61
C LEU A 112 14.66 9.53 3.85
N ALA A 113 14.46 9.90 2.60
CA ALA A 113 15.54 10.40 1.75
C ALA A 113 15.08 11.57 0.87
N ARG A 114 16.04 12.43 0.54
CA ARG A 114 15.89 13.46 -0.50
C ARG A 114 16.36 12.89 -1.83
N GLY A 115 15.60 13.14 -2.89
CA GLY A 115 16.06 12.86 -4.24
C GLY A 115 17.26 13.73 -4.65
N GLY A 116 17.92 13.35 -5.74
CA GLY A 116 19.12 14.02 -6.25
C GLY A 116 20.41 13.75 -5.47
N THR A 117 20.35 12.98 -4.38
CA THR A 117 21.52 12.64 -3.55
C THR A 117 22.12 11.27 -3.86
N GLY A 118 21.38 10.43 -4.60
CA GLY A 118 21.69 9.01 -4.82
C GLY A 118 21.25 8.08 -3.69
N GLN A 119 20.76 8.62 -2.57
CA GLN A 119 20.35 7.83 -1.40
C GLN A 119 19.12 6.95 -1.66
N ALA A 120 18.21 7.39 -2.54
CA ALA A 120 17.03 6.65 -2.95
C ALA A 120 16.76 6.88 -4.44
N GLY A 121 16.11 5.92 -5.09
CA GLY A 121 15.75 6.04 -6.49
C GLY A 121 15.20 4.74 -7.06
N VAL A 122 14.83 4.79 -8.34
CA VAL A 122 14.40 3.63 -9.11
C VAL A 122 15.01 3.67 -10.52
N THR A 123 15.55 2.55 -10.97
CA THR A 123 15.96 2.31 -12.36
C THR A 123 15.07 1.22 -12.95
N ALA A 124 14.63 1.39 -14.20
CA ALA A 124 13.72 0.46 -14.85
C ALA A 124 14.41 -0.80 -15.37
N ASP A 125 15.65 -0.68 -15.89
CA ASP A 125 16.38 -1.78 -16.54
C ASP A 125 17.92 -1.63 -16.39
N PRO A 126 18.62 -2.58 -15.74
CA PRO A 126 18.04 -3.61 -14.89
C PRO A 126 17.22 -2.97 -13.76
N PHE A 127 16.13 -3.62 -13.34
CA PHE A 127 15.26 -3.03 -12.34
C PHE A 127 15.99 -2.93 -10.99
N ALA A 128 15.92 -1.77 -10.37
CA ALA A 128 16.38 -1.55 -9.00
C ALA A 128 15.58 -0.42 -8.37
N ALA A 129 14.93 -0.67 -7.24
CA ALA A 129 14.30 0.34 -6.40
C ALA A 129 14.97 0.29 -5.02
N TRP A 130 15.48 1.42 -4.53
CA TRP A 130 16.28 1.44 -3.31
C TRP A 130 16.05 2.68 -2.45
N ILE A 131 16.36 2.52 -1.16
CA ILE A 131 16.56 3.60 -0.19
C ILE A 131 17.58 3.13 0.85
N ASP A 132 18.70 3.85 0.94
CA ASP A 132 19.87 3.42 1.69
C ASP A 132 20.30 1.99 1.30
N GLU A 133 20.34 1.06 2.25
CA GLU A 133 20.68 -0.34 2.02
C GLU A 133 19.51 -1.23 1.59
N TRP A 134 18.26 -0.73 1.71
CA TRP A 134 17.06 -1.48 1.34
C TRP A 134 16.87 -1.48 -0.16
N ARG A 135 16.45 -2.62 -0.71
CA ARG A 135 16.34 -2.77 -2.16
C ARG A 135 15.34 -3.83 -2.59
N LEU A 136 14.73 -3.59 -3.73
CA LEU A 136 14.11 -4.59 -4.61
C LEU A 136 14.82 -4.47 -5.98
N GLU A 137 15.53 -5.51 -6.42
CA GLU A 137 16.38 -5.44 -7.61
C GLU A 137 16.40 -6.74 -8.43
N GLY A 138 16.60 -6.65 -9.74
CA GLY A 138 16.69 -7.81 -10.64
C GLY A 138 15.78 -7.70 -11.87
N VAL A 139 15.16 -8.81 -12.26
CA VAL A 139 14.18 -8.87 -13.35
C VAL A 139 12.82 -9.12 -12.70
N LEU A 140 11.95 -8.09 -12.63
CA LEU A 140 10.66 -8.21 -11.93
C LEU A 140 9.77 -9.31 -12.53
N GLU A 141 9.71 -9.42 -13.86
CA GLU A 141 9.02 -10.50 -14.59
C GLU A 141 9.85 -11.80 -14.67
N GLY A 142 10.82 -11.97 -13.76
CA GLY A 142 11.75 -13.08 -13.72
C GLY A 142 12.19 -13.36 -12.30
N GLU A 143 13.50 -13.27 -12.02
CA GLU A 143 14.04 -13.39 -10.67
C GLU A 143 14.51 -12.04 -10.14
N SER A 144 14.15 -11.74 -8.88
CA SER A 144 14.56 -10.53 -8.18
C SER A 144 14.92 -10.84 -6.73
N LEU A 145 15.64 -9.91 -6.11
CA LEU A 145 16.07 -9.95 -4.72
C LEU A 145 15.42 -8.80 -3.97
N LEU A 146 15.04 -9.07 -2.72
CA LEU A 146 14.45 -8.10 -1.82
C LEU A 146 15.19 -8.14 -0.49
N PHE A 147 15.63 -6.98 -0.01
CA PHE A 147 16.28 -6.85 1.28
C PHE A 147 15.80 -5.61 2.03
N ALA A 148 15.52 -5.76 3.32
CA ALA A 148 15.35 -4.65 4.25
C ALA A 148 15.74 -5.06 5.68
N GLN A 149 16.06 -4.07 6.51
CA GLN A 149 16.47 -4.28 7.89
C GLN A 149 16.03 -3.15 8.83
N GLY A 150 15.67 -3.53 10.05
CA GLY A 150 15.58 -2.65 11.20
C GLY A 150 16.78 -2.84 12.15
N PRO A 151 16.68 -2.33 13.39
CA PRO A 151 17.78 -2.41 14.36
C PRO A 151 18.15 -3.84 14.80
N ASP A 152 17.17 -4.73 14.90
CA ASP A 152 17.28 -6.08 15.47
C ASP A 152 16.59 -7.16 14.63
N TRP A 153 16.23 -6.82 13.39
CA TRP A 153 15.55 -7.71 12.46
C TRP A 153 15.90 -7.39 11.01
N SER A 154 15.81 -8.38 10.12
CA SER A 154 15.93 -8.19 8.67
C SER A 154 15.23 -9.29 7.89
N PHE A 155 14.96 -9.04 6.61
CA PHE A 155 14.64 -10.09 5.65
C PHE A 155 15.54 -9.98 4.42
N ASP A 156 16.01 -11.14 3.95
CA ASP A 156 16.73 -11.30 2.68
C ASP A 156 16.01 -12.40 1.88
N MET A 157 15.44 -11.99 0.75
CA MET A 157 14.42 -12.73 0.04
C MET A 157 14.74 -12.83 -1.44
N ARG A 158 14.50 -14.00 -2.01
CA ARG A 158 14.49 -14.24 -3.44
C ARG A 158 13.05 -14.35 -3.91
N LEU A 159 12.72 -13.61 -4.96
CA LEU A 159 11.42 -13.65 -5.62
C LEU A 159 11.54 -14.25 -7.01
N ARG A 160 10.47 -14.94 -7.43
CA ARG A 160 10.31 -15.42 -8.80
C ARG A 160 8.90 -15.13 -9.28
N ALA A 161 8.77 -14.44 -10.41
CA ALA A 161 7.48 -14.27 -11.07
C ALA A 161 7.01 -15.59 -11.70
N GLU A 162 5.76 -15.95 -11.40
CA GLU A 162 5.10 -17.19 -11.86
C GLU A 162 3.84 -16.91 -12.69
N GLY A 163 3.51 -15.64 -12.91
CA GLY A 163 2.36 -15.20 -13.69
C GLY A 163 2.60 -13.81 -14.30
N PRO A 164 1.65 -13.34 -15.12
CA PRO A 164 1.80 -12.09 -15.84
C PRO A 164 1.62 -10.87 -14.93
N VAL A 165 2.07 -9.72 -15.42
CA VAL A 165 1.59 -8.42 -14.93
C VAL A 165 0.08 -8.31 -15.15
N VAL A 166 -0.64 -7.85 -14.12
CA VAL A 166 -2.09 -7.68 -14.13
C VAL A 166 -2.43 -6.21 -14.05
N LEU A 167 -3.06 -5.66 -15.09
CA LEU A 167 -3.54 -4.28 -15.09
C LEU A 167 -4.81 -4.17 -14.24
N GLN A 168 -4.82 -3.21 -13.32
CA GLN A 168 -5.95 -2.95 -12.43
C GLN A 168 -6.96 -2.00 -13.10
N GLY A 169 -8.21 -2.02 -12.64
CA GLY A 169 -9.26 -1.17 -13.21
C GLY A 169 -9.47 -1.43 -14.70
N GLU A 170 -9.79 -0.38 -15.47
CA GLU A 170 -9.93 -0.49 -16.92
C GLU A 170 -8.56 -0.31 -17.59
N ALA A 171 -7.93 -1.44 -17.95
CA ALA A 171 -6.64 -1.48 -18.66
C ALA A 171 -5.50 -0.69 -17.97
N GLY A 172 -5.50 -0.65 -16.63
CA GLY A 172 -4.50 0.05 -15.83
C GLY A 172 -5.01 1.38 -15.25
N TYR A 173 -6.12 1.91 -15.79
CA TYR A 173 -6.76 3.11 -15.25
C TYR A 173 -7.74 2.72 -14.13
N SER A 174 -7.34 2.98 -12.88
CA SER A 174 -8.10 2.59 -11.68
C SER A 174 -8.74 3.81 -11.01
N VAL A 175 -10.08 3.84 -11.00
CA VAL A 175 -10.87 4.94 -10.41
C VAL A 175 -11.01 4.74 -8.90
N LYS A 176 -10.82 5.82 -8.16
CA LYS A 176 -10.76 5.88 -6.69
C LYS A 176 -11.80 6.80 -6.07
N SER A 177 -12.68 7.40 -6.85
CA SER A 177 -13.78 8.19 -6.28
C SER A 177 -14.91 8.39 -7.27
N PRO A 178 -16.13 8.67 -6.79
CA PRO A 178 -17.24 9.07 -7.66
C PRO A 178 -16.94 10.31 -8.51
N GLN A 179 -16.03 11.17 -8.06
CA GLN A 179 -15.59 12.38 -8.74
C GLN A 179 -14.53 12.11 -9.83
N GLY A 180 -14.14 10.84 -10.03
CA GLY A 180 -13.29 10.41 -11.13
C GLY A 180 -11.79 10.57 -10.87
N GLN A 181 -11.37 10.74 -9.60
CA GLN A 181 -9.95 10.66 -9.29
C GLN A 181 -9.46 9.24 -9.59
N ALA A 182 -8.28 9.12 -10.19
CA ALA A 182 -7.77 7.83 -10.64
C ALA A 182 -6.27 7.67 -10.37
N SER A 183 -5.75 6.50 -10.70
CA SER A 183 -4.32 6.19 -10.75
C SER A 183 -4.05 5.26 -11.93
N GLN A 184 -2.82 5.29 -12.42
CA GLN A 184 -2.32 4.18 -13.24
C GLN A 184 -1.83 3.10 -12.30
N TYR A 185 -2.26 1.87 -12.53
CA TYR A 185 -2.13 0.80 -11.55
C TYR A 185 -2.01 -0.58 -12.21
N TYR A 186 -0.96 -1.31 -11.88
CA TYR A 186 -0.85 -2.74 -12.12
C TYR A 186 -0.32 -3.48 -10.88
N SER A 187 -0.47 -4.80 -10.92
CA SER A 187 0.03 -5.72 -9.90
C SER A 187 0.82 -6.86 -10.51
N MET A 188 1.68 -7.48 -9.71
CA MET A 188 2.29 -8.78 -9.96
C MET A 188 1.88 -9.70 -8.79
N PRO A 189 0.73 -10.38 -8.91
CA PRO A 189 0.13 -11.11 -7.78
C PRO A 189 0.58 -12.57 -7.69
N PHE A 190 1.41 -13.03 -8.63
CA PHE A 190 1.93 -14.40 -8.70
C PHE A 190 3.45 -14.39 -8.52
N LEU A 191 3.91 -14.03 -7.31
CA LEU A 191 5.32 -14.08 -6.96
C LEU A 191 5.54 -15.21 -5.93
N ALA A 192 6.38 -16.19 -6.28
CA ALA A 192 6.95 -17.08 -5.28
C ALA A 192 8.06 -16.34 -4.53
N ILE A 193 8.15 -16.57 -3.23
CA ILE A 193 9.16 -15.94 -2.37
C ILE A 193 9.75 -16.97 -1.41
N GLU A 194 11.06 -16.92 -1.21
CA GLU A 194 11.78 -17.73 -0.23
C GLU A 194 12.97 -16.94 0.31
N GLY A 195 13.39 -17.25 1.54
CA GLY A 195 14.53 -16.55 2.15
C GLY A 195 14.63 -16.77 3.64
N VAL A 196 15.27 -15.81 4.30
CA VAL A 196 15.52 -15.85 5.75
C VAL A 196 15.00 -14.57 6.40
N LEU A 197 14.26 -14.76 7.50
CA LEU A 197 13.95 -13.72 8.47
C LEU A 197 14.99 -13.80 9.59
N THR A 198 15.72 -12.72 9.83
CA THR A 198 16.51 -12.57 11.06
C THR A 198 15.65 -11.88 12.09
N LEU A 199 15.41 -12.55 13.21
CA LEU A 199 14.62 -12.05 14.33
C LEU A 199 15.45 -12.07 15.62
N PRO A 200 15.03 -11.37 16.68
CA PRO A 200 15.72 -11.40 17.97
C PRO A 200 15.87 -12.82 18.56
N ALA A 201 14.95 -13.73 18.22
CA ALA A 201 14.99 -15.12 18.64
C ALA A 201 15.93 -16.02 17.80
N GLY A 202 16.38 -15.53 16.64
CA GLY A 202 17.21 -16.27 15.69
C GLY A 202 16.72 -16.18 14.25
N ASP A 203 17.49 -16.78 13.34
CA ASP A 203 17.15 -16.86 11.93
C ASP A 203 16.07 -17.91 11.66
N VAL A 204 15.11 -17.57 10.80
CA VAL A 204 13.99 -18.42 10.38
C VAL A 204 13.97 -18.49 8.86
N ALA A 205 14.21 -19.69 8.31
CA ALA A 205 14.03 -19.94 6.89
C ALA A 205 12.54 -20.06 6.56
N VAL A 206 12.11 -19.39 5.50
CA VAL A 206 10.70 -19.26 5.12
C VAL A 206 10.48 -19.38 3.63
N THR A 207 9.29 -19.81 3.25
CA THR A 207 8.78 -19.81 1.86
C THR A 207 7.36 -19.26 1.84
N GLY A 208 6.89 -18.78 0.69
CA GLY A 208 5.52 -18.28 0.60
C GLY A 208 5.16 -17.65 -0.73
N GLN A 209 4.21 -16.73 -0.67
CA GLN A 209 3.70 -15.99 -1.82
C GLN A 209 3.76 -14.49 -1.54
N ALA A 210 4.21 -13.74 -2.53
CA ALA A 210 4.29 -12.30 -2.52
C ALA A 210 3.38 -11.67 -3.58
N TRP A 211 3.10 -10.40 -3.39
CA TRP A 211 2.32 -9.54 -4.25
C TRP A 211 3.04 -8.21 -4.37
N LEU A 212 3.29 -7.73 -5.59
CA LEU A 212 3.80 -6.38 -5.83
C LEU A 212 2.70 -5.52 -6.47
N ASP A 213 2.45 -4.36 -5.89
CA ASP A 213 1.65 -3.29 -6.47
C ASP A 213 2.50 -2.13 -6.95
N ARG A 214 2.06 -1.56 -8.07
CA ARG A 214 2.69 -0.43 -8.73
C ARG A 214 1.63 0.57 -9.11
N GLU A 215 1.70 1.73 -8.47
CA GLU A 215 0.69 2.75 -8.63
C GLU A 215 1.30 4.15 -8.69
N TRP A 216 0.83 4.98 -9.62
CA TRP A 216 1.17 6.40 -9.68
C TRP A 216 -0.02 7.28 -10.06
N SER A 217 -0.03 8.49 -9.49
CA SER A 217 -1.04 9.50 -9.76
C SER A 217 -0.54 10.90 -9.39
N SER A 218 -1.34 11.91 -9.74
CA SER A 218 -1.18 13.27 -9.22
C SER A 218 -2.46 13.79 -8.57
N GLN A 219 -3.49 12.94 -8.52
CA GLN A 219 -4.75 13.25 -7.88
C GLN A 219 -4.74 12.62 -6.49
N PRO A 220 -4.93 13.43 -5.45
CA PRO A 220 -5.09 12.88 -4.11
C PRO A 220 -6.40 12.15 -3.94
N LEU A 221 -6.54 11.51 -2.79
CA LEU A 221 -7.86 11.17 -2.25
C LEU A 221 -8.76 12.41 -2.20
N ALA A 222 -10.06 12.19 -2.35
CA ALA A 222 -11.07 13.23 -2.26
C ALA A 222 -11.05 13.88 -0.86
N ALA A 223 -11.44 15.15 -0.75
CA ALA A 223 -11.34 15.90 0.51
C ALA A 223 -12.23 15.30 1.63
N GLU A 224 -13.30 14.61 1.23
CA GLU A 224 -14.22 13.88 2.08
C GLU A 224 -13.69 12.52 2.55
N GLN A 225 -12.64 11.98 1.90
CA GLN A 225 -12.07 10.68 2.25
C GLN A 225 -11.15 10.81 3.48
N THR A 226 -11.33 9.91 4.45
CA THR A 226 -10.58 9.90 5.73
C THR A 226 -9.44 8.89 5.74
N GLY A 227 -9.47 7.91 4.85
CA GLY A 227 -8.50 6.83 4.76
C GLY A 227 -9.01 5.70 3.86
N TRP A 228 -8.30 4.59 3.84
CA TRP A 228 -8.65 3.42 3.04
C TRP A 228 -8.45 2.13 3.81
N ASP A 229 -9.16 1.09 3.37
CA ASP A 229 -8.93 -0.30 3.71
C ASP A 229 -8.62 -1.03 2.40
N TRP A 230 -7.40 -1.53 2.23
CA TRP A 230 -6.93 -2.21 1.02
C TRP A 230 -6.64 -3.68 1.33
N PHE A 231 -7.02 -4.56 0.41
CA PHE A 231 -6.89 -6.00 0.51
C PHE A 231 -6.20 -6.56 -0.74
N SER A 232 -5.18 -7.38 -0.56
CA SER A 232 -4.70 -8.34 -1.56
C SER A 232 -4.90 -9.74 -1.02
N LEU A 233 -5.76 -10.53 -1.67
CA LEU A 233 -6.09 -11.88 -1.23
C LEU A 233 -5.66 -12.89 -2.28
N SER A 234 -5.03 -13.96 -1.81
CA SER A 234 -4.68 -15.14 -2.59
C SER A 234 -5.46 -16.34 -2.13
N PHE A 235 -6.30 -16.88 -3.01
CA PHE A 235 -7.13 -18.04 -2.72
C PHE A 235 -6.40 -19.34 -3.09
N GLU A 236 -6.70 -20.41 -2.35
CA GLU A 236 -6.13 -21.75 -2.58
C GLU A 236 -6.51 -22.34 -3.94
N THR A 237 -7.61 -21.88 -4.53
CA THR A 237 -8.09 -22.27 -5.86
C THR A 237 -7.29 -21.61 -7.00
N GLY A 238 -6.39 -20.68 -6.68
CA GLY A 238 -5.46 -20.04 -7.61
C GLY A 238 -5.84 -18.59 -7.92
N GLU A 239 -7.11 -18.23 -7.81
CA GLU A 239 -7.59 -16.87 -8.01
C GLU A 239 -7.01 -15.89 -6.99
N LYS A 240 -6.99 -14.64 -7.39
CA LYS A 240 -6.49 -13.51 -6.62
C LYS A 240 -7.54 -12.41 -6.59
N LEU A 241 -7.54 -11.59 -5.55
CA LEU A 241 -8.41 -10.43 -5.43
C LEU A 241 -7.61 -9.24 -4.90
N MET A 242 -7.58 -8.16 -5.67
CA MET A 242 -7.28 -6.83 -5.11
C MET A 242 -8.62 -6.15 -4.86
N GLY A 243 -8.84 -5.62 -3.66
CA GLY A 243 -10.05 -4.90 -3.33
C GLY A 243 -9.74 -3.76 -2.37
N PHE A 244 -10.39 -2.62 -2.53
CA PHE A 244 -10.26 -1.52 -1.59
C PHE A 244 -11.58 -0.86 -1.28
N ARG A 245 -11.59 -0.20 -0.12
CA ARG A 245 -12.68 0.59 0.43
C ARG A 245 -12.11 1.94 0.86
N LEU A 246 -12.64 3.03 0.32
CA LEU A 246 -12.24 4.39 0.67
C LEU A 246 -13.29 4.98 1.58
N ASN A 247 -12.89 5.22 2.84
CA ASN A 247 -13.75 5.70 3.90
C ASN A 247 -14.04 7.19 3.72
N ALA A 248 -15.30 7.61 3.85
CA ALA A 248 -15.69 9.02 3.85
C ALA A 248 -16.14 9.49 5.25
N ARG A 249 -16.02 10.79 5.51
CA ARG A 249 -16.41 11.43 6.79
C ARG A 249 -17.88 11.25 7.15
N ASP A 250 -18.75 11.10 6.17
CA ASP A 250 -20.20 10.91 6.36
C ASP A 250 -20.58 9.44 6.63
N GLY A 251 -19.58 8.54 6.71
CA GLY A 251 -19.76 7.12 6.95
C GLY A 251 -20.02 6.30 5.69
N THR A 252 -20.14 6.93 4.52
CA THR A 252 -20.16 6.22 3.24
C THR A 252 -18.78 5.68 2.88
N ALA A 253 -18.74 4.78 1.90
CA ALA A 253 -17.48 4.34 1.33
C ALA A 253 -17.63 4.10 -0.16
N PHE A 254 -16.56 4.40 -0.91
CA PHE A 254 -16.40 3.97 -2.29
C PHE A 254 -15.61 2.67 -2.30
N THR A 255 -16.03 1.68 -3.07
CA THR A 255 -15.31 0.41 -3.23
C THR A 255 -14.87 0.17 -4.66
N SER A 256 -13.84 -0.64 -4.83
CA SER A 256 -13.49 -1.23 -6.12
C SER A 256 -12.73 -2.52 -5.87
N ALA A 257 -12.77 -3.41 -6.86
CA ALA A 257 -12.02 -4.64 -6.82
C ALA A 257 -11.64 -5.11 -8.21
N THR A 258 -10.61 -5.94 -8.28
CA THR A 258 -10.28 -6.72 -9.47
C THR A 258 -10.15 -8.16 -9.04
N TRP A 259 -11.05 -9.00 -9.57
CA TRP A 259 -10.88 -10.45 -9.50
C TRP A 259 -9.89 -10.86 -10.57
N ILE A 260 -8.93 -11.70 -10.24
CA ILE A 260 -7.86 -12.10 -11.13
C ILE A 260 -7.91 -13.63 -11.20
N ALA A 261 -8.16 -14.14 -12.41
CA ALA A 261 -8.20 -15.57 -12.67
C ALA A 261 -6.81 -16.21 -12.48
N PRO A 262 -6.71 -17.55 -12.35
CA PRO A 262 -5.43 -18.21 -12.10
C PRO A 262 -4.40 -18.04 -13.24
N ASP A 263 -4.84 -17.67 -14.44
CA ASP A 263 -3.99 -17.34 -15.59
C ASP A 263 -3.58 -15.86 -15.64
N GLY A 264 -4.01 -15.06 -14.67
CA GLY A 264 -3.76 -13.63 -14.58
C GLY A 264 -4.76 -12.74 -15.32
N THR A 265 -5.82 -13.29 -15.92
CA THR A 265 -6.86 -12.49 -16.57
C THR A 265 -7.59 -11.62 -15.54
N PRO A 266 -7.55 -10.27 -15.65
CA PRO A 266 -8.25 -9.38 -14.74
C PRO A 266 -9.73 -9.25 -15.10
N ALA A 267 -10.56 -9.12 -14.07
CA ALA A 267 -11.96 -8.76 -14.14
C ALA A 267 -12.24 -7.65 -13.11
N PRO A 268 -12.18 -6.36 -13.53
CA PRO A 268 -12.43 -5.23 -12.66
C PRO A 268 -13.92 -5.11 -12.31
N TYR A 269 -14.19 -4.58 -11.12
CA TYR A 269 -15.51 -4.36 -10.55
C TYR A 269 -15.62 -2.91 -10.06
N SER A 270 -16.73 -2.27 -10.43
CA SER A 270 -17.06 -0.91 -10.03
C SER A 270 -17.55 -0.85 -8.59
N ASP A 271 -17.75 0.38 -8.12
CA ASP A 271 -18.33 0.70 -6.82
C ASP A 271 -19.60 -0.10 -6.51
N GLY A 272 -19.66 -0.60 -5.27
CA GLY A 272 -20.78 -1.37 -4.73
C GLY A 272 -20.78 -2.87 -5.05
N ALA A 273 -19.99 -3.35 -6.01
CA ALA A 273 -19.93 -4.79 -6.33
C ALA A 273 -19.13 -5.59 -5.27
N PHE A 274 -18.04 -5.01 -4.79
CA PHE A 274 -17.24 -5.52 -3.67
C PHE A 274 -17.62 -4.80 -2.38
N THR A 275 -17.74 -5.55 -1.28
CA THR A 275 -17.94 -4.97 0.05
C THR A 275 -16.95 -5.54 1.06
N ALA A 276 -16.53 -4.70 2.00
CA ALA A 276 -15.73 -5.07 3.16
C ALA A 276 -16.38 -4.46 4.42
N GLU A 277 -16.87 -5.32 5.31
CA GLU A 277 -17.59 -4.93 6.52
C GLU A 277 -16.82 -5.33 7.78
N PRO A 278 -16.53 -4.40 8.71
CA PRO A 278 -15.90 -4.74 9.99
C PRO A 278 -16.76 -5.73 10.79
N LEU A 279 -16.16 -6.82 11.26
CA LEU A 279 -16.78 -7.82 12.14
C LEU A 279 -16.28 -7.76 13.58
N ALA A 280 -15.03 -7.32 13.80
CA ALA A 280 -14.48 -7.13 15.12
C ALA A 280 -13.32 -6.12 15.09
N THR A 281 -13.16 -5.38 16.19
CA THR A 281 -12.05 -4.46 16.41
C THR A 281 -11.11 -4.97 17.51
N ALA A 282 -9.90 -4.44 17.52
CA ALA A 282 -8.95 -4.56 18.62
C ALA A 282 -8.39 -3.19 19.00
N ARG A 283 -7.98 -3.04 20.26
CA ARG A 283 -7.22 -1.88 20.71
C ARG A 283 -5.76 -2.03 20.27
N VAL A 284 -5.31 -1.17 19.37
CA VAL A 284 -3.97 -1.20 18.77
C VAL A 284 -3.39 0.21 18.84
N ALA A 285 -2.21 0.37 19.43
CA ALA A 285 -1.57 1.68 19.62
C ALA A 285 -2.54 2.77 20.17
N GLY A 286 -3.44 2.39 21.10
CA GLY A 286 -4.43 3.28 21.70
C GLY A 286 -5.71 3.53 20.86
N ARG A 287 -5.83 2.97 19.66
CA ARG A 287 -6.95 3.15 18.71
C ARG A 287 -7.80 1.90 18.57
N GLU A 288 -9.08 2.04 18.20
CA GLU A 288 -9.90 0.88 17.81
C GLU A 288 -9.73 0.63 16.32
N VAL A 289 -9.12 -0.49 15.97
CA VAL A 289 -8.81 -0.86 14.58
C VAL A 289 -9.57 -2.15 14.23
N PRO A 290 -10.29 -2.22 13.10
CA PRO A 290 -10.93 -3.45 12.64
C PRO A 290 -9.89 -4.52 12.26
N VAL A 291 -9.90 -5.65 12.96
CA VAL A 291 -8.93 -6.75 12.73
C VAL A 291 -9.58 -8.00 12.15
N ARG A 292 -10.89 -7.95 11.95
CA ARG A 292 -11.66 -9.01 11.29
C ARG A 292 -12.77 -8.39 10.47
N TRP A 293 -12.91 -8.87 9.24
CA TRP A 293 -13.76 -8.32 8.21
C TRP A 293 -14.57 -9.42 7.53
N ARG A 294 -15.78 -9.09 7.08
CA ARG A 294 -16.50 -9.87 6.08
C ARG A 294 -16.26 -9.22 4.74
N VAL A 295 -15.74 -10.00 3.79
CA VAL A 295 -15.51 -9.56 2.42
C VAL A 295 -16.45 -10.30 1.50
N THR A 296 -17.17 -9.56 0.64
CA THR A 296 -18.10 -10.16 -0.32
C THR A 296 -17.91 -9.63 -1.74
N LEU A 297 -18.08 -10.52 -2.71
CA LEU A 297 -18.18 -10.23 -4.15
C LEU A 297 -19.14 -11.28 -4.77
N PRO A 298 -20.46 -11.01 -4.77
CA PRO A 298 -21.48 -12.01 -5.10
C PRO A 298 -21.33 -12.65 -6.49
N GLU A 299 -20.89 -11.88 -7.50
CA GLU A 299 -20.67 -12.37 -8.86
C GLU A 299 -19.59 -13.46 -8.96
N ARG A 300 -18.72 -13.55 -7.95
CA ARG A 300 -17.68 -14.59 -7.83
C ARG A 300 -18.01 -15.61 -6.73
N GLY A 301 -19.19 -15.52 -6.11
CA GLY A 301 -19.56 -16.36 -4.97
C GLY A 301 -18.70 -16.13 -3.73
N LEU A 302 -17.99 -15.01 -3.65
CA LEU A 302 -17.16 -14.67 -2.51
C LEU A 302 -18.04 -14.12 -1.38
N ASP A 303 -17.97 -14.79 -0.26
CA ASP A 303 -18.46 -14.40 1.07
C ASP A 303 -17.54 -15.07 2.10
N ALA A 304 -16.56 -14.32 2.58
CA ALA A 304 -15.48 -14.85 3.42
C ALA A 304 -15.17 -13.91 4.58
N THR A 305 -14.68 -14.51 5.66
CA THR A 305 -14.07 -13.77 6.77
C THR A 305 -12.59 -13.62 6.50
N VAL A 306 -12.12 -12.37 6.56
CA VAL A 306 -10.71 -11.99 6.50
C VAL A 306 -10.29 -11.58 7.92
N ALA A 307 -9.25 -12.21 8.47
CA ALA A 307 -8.81 -11.96 9.84
C ALA A 307 -7.30 -11.74 9.92
N ALA A 308 -6.88 -10.70 10.63
CA ALA A 308 -5.48 -10.41 10.92
C ALA A 308 -4.80 -11.59 11.61
N LEU A 309 -3.60 -11.93 11.14
CA LEU A 309 -2.75 -12.91 11.82
C LEU A 309 -2.32 -12.37 13.19
N ASN A 310 -1.87 -11.12 13.21
CA ASN A 310 -1.50 -10.41 14.42
C ASN A 310 -2.30 -9.09 14.49
N PRO A 311 -3.23 -8.95 15.44
CA PRO A 311 -4.00 -7.72 15.62
C PRO A 311 -3.15 -6.47 15.86
N GLN A 312 -1.94 -6.63 16.40
CA GLN A 312 -1.03 -5.54 16.78
C GLN A 312 -0.07 -5.12 15.66
N ALA A 313 -0.39 -5.40 14.39
CA ALA A 313 0.41 -5.04 13.23
C ALA A 313 0.34 -3.54 12.87
N TRP A 314 0.77 -2.70 13.82
CA TRP A 314 0.77 -1.24 13.71
C TRP A 314 2.10 -0.73 13.17
N MET A 315 2.03 0.00 12.07
CA MET A 315 3.16 0.69 11.47
C MET A 315 3.40 2.00 12.22
N ASP A 316 4.22 1.95 13.28
CA ASP A 316 4.60 3.13 14.08
C ASP A 316 5.68 3.97 13.39
N VAL A 317 5.32 4.52 12.23
CA VAL A 317 6.17 5.34 11.37
C VAL A 317 5.68 6.80 11.36
N SER A 318 6.36 7.69 10.64
CA SER A 318 6.05 9.13 10.65
C SER A 318 4.60 9.44 10.20
N ILE A 319 4.05 8.61 9.31
CA ILE A 319 2.64 8.64 8.93
C ILE A 319 2.05 7.27 9.27
N PRO A 320 1.46 7.11 10.48
CA PRO A 320 1.16 5.78 10.99
C PRO A 320 -0.10 5.18 10.37
N TYR A 321 -0.11 3.85 10.28
CA TYR A 321 -1.18 3.05 9.69
C TYR A 321 -1.16 1.62 10.25
N TRP A 322 -2.16 0.80 9.91
CA TRP A 322 -2.16 -0.61 10.25
C TRP A 322 -1.88 -1.43 8.99
N GLU A 323 -0.99 -2.41 9.07
CA GLU A 323 -0.68 -3.26 7.93
C GLU A 323 -0.22 -4.64 8.37
N GLY A 324 -0.86 -5.69 7.88
CA GLY A 324 -0.44 -7.04 8.25
C GLY A 324 -1.05 -8.17 7.43
N PRO A 325 -0.44 -9.37 7.55
CA PRO A 325 -0.93 -10.57 6.91
C PRO A 325 -2.29 -10.97 7.48
N VAL A 326 -3.16 -11.45 6.60
CA VAL A 326 -4.51 -11.91 6.92
C VAL A 326 -4.74 -13.34 6.43
N THR A 327 -5.65 -14.03 7.09
CA THR A 327 -6.19 -15.32 6.66
C THR A 327 -7.61 -15.15 6.13
N VAL A 328 -8.00 -15.96 5.15
CA VAL A 328 -9.32 -15.96 4.53
C VAL A 328 -10.01 -17.31 4.80
N ARG A 329 -11.24 -17.29 5.31
CA ARG A 329 -12.04 -18.48 5.58
C ARG A 329 -13.52 -18.26 5.23
N GLY A 330 -14.21 -19.29 4.75
CA GLY A 330 -15.64 -19.23 4.43
C GLY A 330 -15.92 -19.88 3.08
N SER A 331 -16.59 -19.17 2.17
CA SER A 331 -16.76 -19.61 0.77
C SER A 331 -15.42 -19.87 0.05
N HIS A 332 -14.36 -19.15 0.44
CA HIS A 332 -13.01 -19.27 -0.07
C HIS A 332 -12.03 -19.44 1.09
N GLN A 333 -10.92 -20.12 0.81
CA GLN A 333 -9.79 -20.27 1.72
C GLN A 333 -8.57 -19.64 1.09
N GLY A 334 -7.74 -19.00 1.90
CA GLY A 334 -6.60 -18.26 1.40
C GLY A 334 -5.90 -17.42 2.45
N ARG A 335 -5.01 -16.58 1.96
CA ARG A 335 -4.15 -15.69 2.74
C ARG A 335 -3.88 -14.43 1.95
N GLY A 336 -3.41 -13.38 2.60
CA GLY A 336 -3.23 -12.10 1.93
C GLY A 336 -2.70 -11.03 2.85
N TYR A 337 -2.87 -9.79 2.44
CA TYR A 337 -2.57 -8.60 3.24
C TYR A 337 -3.76 -7.67 3.35
N LEU A 338 -3.80 -6.95 4.46
CA LEU A 338 -4.70 -5.84 4.71
C LEU A 338 -3.86 -4.62 5.12
N GLU A 339 -4.13 -3.50 4.49
CA GLU A 339 -3.60 -2.18 4.86
C GLU A 339 -4.77 -1.26 5.20
N MET A 340 -4.68 -0.53 6.31
CA MET A 340 -5.71 0.39 6.75
C MET A 340 -5.14 1.73 7.21
N THR A 341 -5.71 2.82 6.71
CA THR A 341 -5.36 4.19 7.10
C THR A 341 -6.57 4.95 7.63
N GLY A 342 -6.33 6.01 8.40
CA GLY A 342 -7.39 6.89 8.90
C GLY A 342 -8.05 6.46 10.23
N TYR A 343 -7.40 5.56 10.99
CA TYR A 343 -7.85 5.07 12.30
C TYR A 343 -7.17 5.72 13.51
#